data_AF-A0A9D7RDN3-F1
#
_entry.id   AF-A0A9D7RDN3-F1
#
_cell.length_a   1.000
_cell.length_b   1.000
_cell.length_c   1.000
_cell.angle_alpha   90.00
_cell.angle_beta   90.00
_cell.angle_gamma   90.00
#
_symmetry.space_group_name_H-M   'P 1'
#
loop_
_entity.id
_entity.type
_entity.pdbx_description
1 polymer ?
#
loop_
_entity_poly.entity_id
_entity_poly.type
_entity_poly.pdbx_seq_one_letter_code
_entity_poly.pdbx_strand_id
1 'polypeptide(L)'
;MCGAREFTRRAGFAALALAASEGIGIGIGIGIAARQGTEADRMDESAAIAEADRRFARETRERGVDGWLQSFAPEALVFPPSGPIAVGAAERELYFRGRPFPPAGFTWQPDEAWCAGSGDLGFTRGAWSAAPAREGDAAPGGRYLSVWTKRAEGWRVLADLSDDPRFLRELPRPLGSHAHEVQHAFRSRDESLQVEAGVVRCGDGRTAKFLRLWTRSASGALELRCETGAFDLDAPKLEPWPEADRLFRADPRWRGGDGASSVDLGGERILWLFADSFVAPKGGTRREARMVRNSVAIQRGRDPRSATMAFAWSEHEGEPRSFFVPEDRDERELWLWPASGVRVGSRLLLFFFAVKPSSGGLGFALERSRAAFVDEPDAEPRAWRLRWIEHAATPDDLLLGGGGAFVEGEHLYAASPRGANHALHLVRWPLARLRAGELLEAEAWCGDQGWRPFAEAPPRMAPLFAPAQSELTLHRSGERWCALHGFGFGPAPLGIRTAPELTGPWSSLQLLHRPAEAARAQILIYAAKVHPALACEGGVAATYVANSLDFGALVADEGLYFPRFLRLRLGPR
;
A
#
# COMPACT_ATOMS: atom_id res chain seq x y z
N MET A 1 -52.26 9.48 -33.11
CA MET A 1 -51.73 8.11 -33.25
C MET A 1 -51.08 7.71 -31.93
N CYS A 2 -51.35 6.48 -31.50
CA CYS A 2 -51.07 5.79 -30.22
C CYS A 2 -49.94 6.34 -29.33
N GLY A 3 -50.03 6.36 -28.00
CA GLY A 3 -51.04 5.86 -27.07
C GLY A 3 -50.42 5.83 -25.66
N ALA A 4 -50.93 6.67 -24.77
CA ALA A 4 -50.68 6.61 -23.33
C ALA A 4 -51.81 5.82 -22.68
N ARG A 5 -51.50 4.94 -21.71
CA ARG A 5 -52.42 4.53 -20.63
C ARG A 5 -51.70 3.81 -19.50
N GLU A 6 -52.23 4.08 -18.32
CA GLU A 6 -51.78 3.81 -16.95
C GLU A 6 -51.77 2.31 -16.56
N PHE A 7 -51.16 1.96 -15.42
CA PHE A 7 -51.87 1.41 -14.23
C PHE A 7 -50.93 1.13 -13.03
N THR A 8 -51.07 1.96 -11.99
CA THR A 8 -51.34 1.67 -10.56
C THR A 8 -50.68 0.46 -9.83
N ARG A 9 -49.97 0.74 -8.71
CA ARG A 9 -50.22 0.20 -7.34
C ARG A 9 -49.21 0.77 -6.32
N ARG A 10 -49.66 1.67 -5.45
CA ARG A 10 -50.01 1.48 -4.02
C ARG A 10 -48.82 1.41 -3.05
N ALA A 11 -48.50 2.57 -2.48
CA ALA A 11 -47.95 2.73 -1.14
C ALA A 11 -49.10 3.03 -0.16
N GLY A 12 -49.02 2.54 1.07
CA GLY A 12 -49.96 2.82 2.15
C GLY A 12 -49.25 2.80 3.50
N PHE A 13 -49.12 3.97 4.10
CA PHE A 13 -48.76 4.22 5.50
C PHE A 13 -49.96 3.91 6.42
N ALA A 14 -49.69 3.46 7.66
CA ALA A 14 -50.08 4.15 8.90
C ALA A 14 -50.11 3.21 10.13
N ALA A 15 -49.66 3.76 11.25
CA ALA A 15 -49.66 3.21 12.60
C ALA A 15 -51.01 3.35 13.32
N LEU A 16 -51.30 2.51 14.34
CA LEU A 16 -51.51 2.92 15.75
C LEU A 16 -52.02 1.78 16.65
N ALA A 17 -51.45 1.75 17.87
CA ALA A 17 -52.07 1.59 19.19
C ALA A 17 -52.69 0.27 19.72
N LEU A 18 -52.44 0.11 21.02
CA LEU A 18 -52.83 -0.88 22.03
C LEU A 18 -54.29 -1.35 22.03
N ALA A 19 -54.48 -2.62 22.38
CA ALA A 19 -55.48 -3.06 23.37
C ALA A 19 -54.99 -4.33 24.09
N ALA A 20 -55.13 -4.34 25.42
CA ALA A 20 -54.89 -5.48 26.28
C ALA A 20 -56.18 -6.29 26.47
N SER A 21 -56.07 -7.62 26.64
CA SER A 21 -56.74 -8.37 27.72
C SER A 21 -56.53 -9.89 27.57
N GLU A 22 -56.26 -10.51 28.73
CA GLU A 22 -56.58 -11.88 29.15
C GLU A 22 -55.79 -13.06 28.58
N GLY A 23 -55.05 -13.69 29.49
CA GLY A 23 -54.23 -14.86 29.22
C GLY A 23 -54.97 -16.18 29.40
N ILE A 24 -54.40 -17.21 28.80
CA ILE A 24 -54.43 -18.60 29.27
C ILE A 24 -53.01 -19.11 29.08
N GLY A 25 -52.41 -19.59 30.18
CA GLY A 25 -51.07 -20.16 30.17
C GLY A 25 -51.04 -21.50 29.43
N ILE A 26 -50.10 -21.64 28.51
CA ILE A 26 -49.52 -22.92 28.11
C ILE A 26 -48.01 -22.68 28.07
N GLY A 27 -47.33 -23.11 29.14
CA GLY A 27 -45.88 -23.15 29.17
C GLY A 27 -45.39 -24.20 28.19
N ILE A 28 -45.02 -23.79 26.98
CA ILE A 28 -44.16 -24.59 26.11
C ILE A 28 -42.73 -24.22 26.49
N GLY A 29 -42.18 -24.96 27.45
CA GLY A 29 -40.75 -24.98 27.68
C GLY A 29 -40.08 -25.60 26.45
N ILE A 30 -39.66 -24.79 25.48
CA ILE A 30 -38.68 -25.21 24.49
C ILE A 30 -37.33 -25.15 25.18
N GLY A 31 -37.02 -26.20 25.95
CA GLY A 31 -35.65 -26.51 26.29
C GLY A 31 -34.92 -26.85 25.00
N ILE A 32 -34.16 -25.90 24.45
CA ILE A 32 -33.10 -26.22 23.50
C ILE A 32 -32.00 -26.90 24.33
N ALA A 33 -32.15 -28.21 24.55
CA ALA A 33 -31.04 -29.04 24.97
C ALA A 33 -30.02 -29.03 23.82
N ALA A 34 -28.92 -28.31 23.98
CA ALA A 34 -27.76 -28.46 23.13
C ALA A 34 -27.37 -29.95 23.18
N ARG A 35 -27.50 -30.67 22.06
CA ARG A 35 -26.92 -32.01 21.92
C ARG A 35 -25.42 -31.85 22.17
N GLN A 36 -24.94 -32.37 23.30
CA GLN A 36 -23.51 -32.66 23.43
C GLN A 36 -23.23 -33.80 22.45
N GLY A 37 -22.44 -33.53 21.42
CA GLY A 37 -22.04 -34.54 20.44
C GLY A 37 -21.32 -35.69 21.14
N THR A 38 -21.59 -36.92 20.71
CA THR A 38 -20.88 -38.08 21.23
C THR A 38 -19.42 -38.06 20.76
N GLU A 39 -18.55 -38.83 21.42
CA GLU A 39 -17.15 -38.96 20.98
C GLU A 39 -17.04 -39.50 19.55
N ALA A 40 -18.00 -40.35 19.12
CA ALA A 40 -18.12 -40.82 17.74
C ALA A 40 -18.47 -39.69 16.76
N ASP A 41 -19.45 -38.83 17.09
CA ASP A 41 -19.80 -37.67 16.25
C ASP A 41 -18.60 -36.73 16.06
N ARG A 42 -17.80 -36.54 17.12
CA ARG A 42 -16.57 -35.75 17.06
C ARG A 42 -15.51 -36.38 16.15
N MET A 43 -15.36 -37.70 16.17
CA MET A 43 -14.42 -38.43 15.30
C MET A 43 -14.84 -38.32 13.83
N ASP A 44 -16.12 -38.47 13.53
CA ASP A 44 -16.66 -38.32 12.17
C ASP A 44 -16.46 -36.90 11.65
N GLU A 45 -16.73 -35.89 12.47
CA GLU A 45 -16.49 -34.49 12.08
C GLU A 45 -14.99 -34.18 11.93
N SER A 46 -14.12 -34.77 12.77
CA SER A 46 -12.67 -34.63 12.61
C SER A 46 -12.19 -35.23 11.29
N ALA A 47 -12.74 -36.38 10.87
CA ALA A 47 -12.49 -36.97 9.56
C ALA A 47 -13.02 -36.08 8.42
N ALA A 48 -14.17 -35.43 8.59
CA ALA A 48 -14.72 -34.49 7.62
C ALA A 48 -13.83 -33.24 7.45
N ILE A 49 -13.24 -32.72 8.53
CA ILE A 49 -12.26 -31.62 8.45
C ILE A 49 -10.99 -32.09 7.72
N ALA A 50 -10.49 -33.28 8.02
CA ALA A 50 -9.31 -33.82 7.32
C ALA A 50 -9.53 -33.92 5.80
N GLU A 51 -10.73 -34.32 5.35
CA GLU A 51 -11.05 -34.34 3.92
C GLU A 51 -11.25 -32.93 3.34
N ALA A 52 -11.81 -31.99 4.11
CA ALA A 52 -11.90 -30.59 3.69
C ALA A 52 -10.52 -29.97 3.46
N ASP A 53 -9.53 -30.30 4.29
CA ASP A 53 -8.13 -29.87 4.15
C ASP A 53 -7.49 -30.47 2.89
N ARG A 54 -7.64 -31.78 2.65
CA ARG A 54 -7.14 -32.40 1.41
C ARG A 54 -7.78 -31.82 0.15
N ARG A 55 -9.06 -31.46 0.21
CA ARG A 55 -9.74 -30.74 -0.88
C ARG A 55 -9.14 -29.36 -1.08
N PHE A 56 -8.91 -28.61 -0.01
CA PHE A 56 -8.25 -27.30 -0.07
C PHE A 56 -6.87 -27.36 -0.72
N ALA A 57 -6.07 -28.40 -0.40
CA ALA A 57 -4.80 -28.69 -1.07
C ALA A 57 -4.95 -28.93 -2.58
N ARG A 58 -5.90 -29.79 -2.97
CA ARG A 58 -6.20 -30.04 -4.40
C ARG A 58 -6.63 -28.77 -5.12
N GLU A 59 -7.60 -28.05 -4.58
CA GLU A 59 -8.14 -26.84 -5.22
C GLU A 59 -7.08 -25.78 -5.43
N THR A 60 -6.19 -25.58 -4.46
CA THR A 60 -5.08 -24.63 -4.58
C THR A 60 -4.06 -25.06 -5.62
N ARG A 61 -3.76 -26.36 -5.71
CA ARG A 61 -2.85 -26.90 -6.73
C ARG A 61 -3.43 -26.78 -8.14
N GLU A 62 -4.73 -27.04 -8.29
CA GLU A 62 -5.39 -27.11 -9.60
C GLU A 62 -5.84 -25.73 -10.12
N ARG A 63 -6.19 -24.81 -9.22
CA ARG A 63 -6.78 -23.51 -9.55
C ARG A 63 -5.97 -22.32 -9.03
N GLY A 64 -4.78 -22.57 -8.47
CA GLY A 64 -3.90 -21.54 -7.95
C GLY A 64 -4.56 -20.70 -6.86
N VAL A 65 -4.33 -19.38 -6.95
CA VAL A 65 -4.89 -18.39 -6.02
C VAL A 65 -6.42 -18.43 -5.90
N ASP A 66 -7.15 -18.75 -6.98
CA ASP A 66 -8.61 -18.79 -6.92
C ASP A 66 -9.13 -19.97 -6.09
N GLY A 67 -8.49 -21.14 -6.22
CA GLY A 67 -8.79 -22.31 -5.38
C GLY A 67 -8.44 -22.07 -3.90
N TRP A 68 -7.33 -21.37 -3.67
CA TRP A 68 -6.94 -20.97 -2.33
C TRP A 68 -7.96 -20.05 -1.67
N LEU A 69 -8.28 -18.92 -2.33
CA LEU A 69 -9.16 -17.90 -1.76
C LEU A 69 -10.60 -18.39 -1.54
N GLN A 70 -11.10 -19.29 -2.39
CA GLN A 70 -12.47 -19.83 -2.29
C GLN A 70 -12.69 -20.72 -1.05
N SER A 71 -11.62 -21.31 -0.50
CA SER A 71 -11.71 -22.23 0.65
C SER A 71 -11.92 -21.53 1.99
N PHE A 72 -11.75 -20.21 2.06
CA PHE A 72 -11.84 -19.42 3.29
C PHE A 72 -13.25 -18.93 3.59
N ALA A 73 -13.57 -18.79 4.88
CA ALA A 73 -14.73 -18.03 5.34
C ALA A 73 -14.52 -16.51 5.08
N PRO A 74 -15.57 -15.72 4.84
CA PRO A 74 -15.44 -14.28 4.56
C PRO A 74 -14.57 -13.52 5.58
N GLU A 75 -14.70 -13.84 6.86
CA GLU A 75 -14.03 -13.24 8.01
C GLU A 75 -12.66 -13.85 8.36
N ALA A 76 -12.21 -14.85 7.61
CA ALA A 76 -11.03 -15.62 7.97
C ALA A 76 -9.73 -14.81 8.07
N LEU A 77 -8.83 -15.29 8.93
CA LEU A 77 -7.52 -14.72 9.17
C LEU A 77 -6.46 -15.47 8.34
N VAL A 78 -5.56 -14.75 7.70
CA VAL A 78 -4.33 -15.34 7.16
C VAL A 78 -3.16 -14.64 7.83
N PHE A 79 -2.11 -15.42 8.09
CA PHE A 79 -0.88 -14.93 8.69
C PHE A 79 0.23 -14.88 7.63
N PRO A 80 0.32 -13.81 6.82
CA PRO A 80 1.46 -13.59 5.95
C PRO A 80 2.78 -13.75 6.69
N PRO A 81 3.87 -14.19 6.06
CA PRO A 81 5.17 -14.19 6.71
C PRO A 81 5.63 -12.79 7.15
N SER A 82 5.24 -11.75 6.41
CA SER A 82 5.58 -10.35 6.70
C SER A 82 4.33 -9.47 6.77
N GLY A 83 4.34 -8.43 7.61
CA GLY A 83 3.21 -7.49 7.75
C GLY A 83 2.11 -7.96 8.72
N PRO A 84 0.96 -7.27 8.80
CA PRO A 84 -0.12 -7.59 9.74
C PRO A 84 -0.83 -8.92 9.44
N ILE A 85 -1.71 -9.34 10.33
CA ILE A 85 -2.68 -10.43 10.04
C ILE A 85 -3.60 -9.90 8.94
N ALA A 86 -3.77 -10.66 7.85
CA ALA A 86 -4.72 -10.32 6.80
C ALA A 86 -6.13 -10.73 7.25
N VAL A 87 -7.02 -9.76 7.43
CA VAL A 87 -8.36 -9.97 7.98
C VAL A 87 -9.41 -9.85 6.88
N GLY A 88 -10.16 -10.93 6.68
CA GLY A 88 -11.29 -10.93 5.77
C GLY A 88 -10.93 -11.05 4.28
N ALA A 89 -11.95 -11.21 3.44
CA ALA A 89 -11.78 -11.57 2.03
C ALA A 89 -10.94 -10.57 1.23
N ALA A 90 -11.16 -9.27 1.44
CA ALA A 90 -10.47 -8.22 0.69
C ALA A 90 -8.95 -8.19 0.97
N GLU A 91 -8.54 -8.34 2.23
CA GLU A 91 -7.11 -8.33 2.58
C GLU A 91 -6.40 -9.61 2.14
N ARG A 92 -7.07 -10.77 2.25
CA ARG A 92 -6.55 -12.04 1.72
C ARG A 92 -6.38 -11.97 0.20
N GLU A 93 -7.40 -11.50 -0.52
CA GLU A 93 -7.35 -11.37 -1.98
C GLU A 93 -6.23 -10.43 -2.41
N LEU A 94 -6.10 -9.29 -1.74
CA LEU A 94 -5.03 -8.33 -1.96
C LEU A 94 -3.64 -8.92 -1.69
N TYR A 95 -3.50 -9.76 -0.67
CA TYR A 95 -2.23 -10.42 -0.37
C TYR A 95 -1.83 -11.43 -1.45
N PHE A 96 -2.75 -12.29 -1.90
CA PHE A 96 -2.41 -13.38 -2.81
C PHE A 96 -2.49 -13.02 -4.31
N ARG A 97 -3.38 -12.10 -4.73
CA ARG A 97 -3.50 -11.76 -6.15
C ARG A 97 -2.30 -10.95 -6.64
N GLY A 98 -1.86 -11.26 -7.86
CA GLY A 98 -0.69 -10.63 -8.48
C GLY A 98 0.66 -11.23 -8.05
N ARG A 99 0.66 -12.32 -7.28
CA ARG A 99 1.85 -13.11 -6.93
C ARG A 99 1.82 -14.48 -7.61
N PRO A 100 2.98 -15.07 -7.96
CA PRO A 100 3.05 -16.48 -8.31
C PRO A 100 2.67 -17.32 -7.09
N PHE A 101 1.45 -17.87 -7.09
CA PHE A 101 0.93 -18.69 -5.98
C PHE A 101 0.01 -19.82 -6.50
N PRO A 102 0.15 -21.05 -5.96
CA PRO A 102 1.20 -21.46 -5.03
C PRO A 102 2.58 -21.58 -5.71
N PRO A 103 3.69 -21.69 -4.96
CA PRO A 103 5.01 -21.98 -5.52
C PRO A 103 5.02 -23.26 -6.37
N ALA A 104 5.99 -23.38 -7.28
CA ALA A 104 6.15 -24.60 -8.07
C ALA A 104 6.32 -25.83 -7.15
N GLY A 105 5.63 -26.92 -7.48
CA GLY A 105 5.69 -28.18 -6.70
C GLY A 105 5.08 -28.08 -5.29
N PHE A 106 4.34 -27.03 -4.96
CA PHE A 106 3.75 -26.85 -3.63
C PHE A 106 2.72 -27.93 -3.31
N THR A 107 2.88 -28.55 -2.14
CA THR A 107 1.98 -29.57 -1.60
C THR A 107 1.84 -29.40 -0.09
N TRP A 108 0.71 -29.81 0.48
CA TRP A 108 0.56 -29.98 1.92
C TRP A 108 -0.39 -31.12 2.24
N GLN A 109 -0.28 -31.65 3.45
CA GLN A 109 -1.11 -32.76 3.93
C GLN A 109 -1.30 -32.69 5.46
N PRO A 110 -2.52 -32.91 5.96
CA PRO A 110 -2.79 -32.95 7.40
C PRO A 110 -2.27 -34.26 8.02
N ASP A 111 -1.56 -34.14 9.14
CA ASP A 111 -1.19 -35.24 10.03
C ASP A 111 -2.14 -35.36 11.25
N GLU A 112 -2.90 -34.31 11.54
CA GLU A 112 -3.91 -34.28 12.60
C GLU A 112 -5.14 -33.47 12.18
N ALA A 113 -6.32 -33.94 12.58
CA ALA A 113 -7.56 -33.19 12.52
C ALA A 113 -8.35 -33.37 13.83
N TRP A 114 -8.95 -32.29 14.31
CA TRP A 114 -9.71 -32.30 15.56
C TRP A 114 -10.90 -31.36 15.45
N CYS A 115 -12.07 -31.83 15.88
CA CYS A 115 -13.31 -31.07 15.92
C CYS A 115 -13.80 -30.85 17.36
N ALA A 116 -14.41 -29.69 17.62
CA ALA A 116 -15.14 -29.42 18.85
C ALA A 116 -16.37 -30.34 18.96
N GLY A 117 -16.81 -30.64 20.19
CA GLY A 117 -17.98 -31.48 20.44
C GLY A 117 -19.28 -30.88 19.87
N SER A 118 -19.34 -29.56 19.70
CA SER A 118 -20.44 -28.85 19.04
C SER A 118 -20.45 -28.92 17.51
N GLY A 119 -19.40 -29.49 16.89
CA GLY A 119 -19.34 -29.75 15.44
C GLY A 119 -19.28 -28.50 14.56
N ASP A 120 -18.93 -27.34 15.10
CA ASP A 120 -18.97 -26.03 14.43
C ASP A 120 -17.59 -25.37 14.25
N LEU A 121 -16.59 -25.84 14.99
CA LEU A 121 -15.21 -25.36 14.96
C LEU A 121 -14.24 -26.53 15.09
N GLY A 122 -13.11 -26.46 14.41
CA GLY A 122 -12.04 -27.46 14.54
C GLY A 122 -10.72 -26.96 13.97
N PHE A 123 -9.71 -27.81 13.93
CA PHE A 123 -8.41 -27.47 13.35
C PHE A 123 -7.75 -28.68 12.67
N THR A 124 -6.84 -28.38 11.75
CA THR A 124 -5.88 -29.35 11.19
C THR A 124 -4.45 -28.86 11.40
N ARG A 125 -3.54 -29.82 11.59
CA ARG A 125 -2.10 -29.59 11.53
C ARG A 125 -1.53 -30.55 10.50
N GLY A 126 -0.41 -30.16 9.90
CA GLY A 126 0.24 -30.98 8.90
C GLY A 126 1.57 -30.42 8.45
N ALA A 127 2.07 -30.96 7.35
CA ALA A 127 3.31 -30.53 6.71
C ALA A 127 3.06 -30.06 5.28
N TRP A 128 3.87 -29.11 4.81
CA TRP A 128 3.90 -28.62 3.45
C TRP A 128 5.32 -28.65 2.89
N SER A 129 5.44 -28.75 1.56
CA SER A 129 6.72 -28.67 0.84
C SER A 129 6.54 -28.00 -0.52
N ALA A 130 7.63 -27.49 -1.11
CA ALA A 130 7.64 -26.97 -2.48
C ALA A 130 8.93 -27.39 -3.21
N ALA A 131 8.98 -27.15 -4.52
CA ALA A 131 10.20 -27.35 -5.29
C ALA A 131 11.28 -26.31 -4.89
N PRO A 132 12.57 -26.69 -4.95
CA PRO A 132 13.67 -25.75 -4.76
C PRO A 132 13.67 -24.66 -5.83
N ALA A 133 14.17 -23.46 -5.48
CA ALA A 133 14.19 -22.32 -6.38
C ALA A 133 15.23 -22.47 -7.50
N ARG A 134 16.33 -23.18 -7.24
CA ARG A 134 17.36 -23.55 -8.21
C ARG A 134 17.76 -25.01 -8.05
N GLU A 135 18.27 -25.59 -9.13
CA GLU A 135 18.83 -26.94 -9.10
C GLU A 135 20.03 -26.99 -8.14
N GLY A 136 19.97 -27.89 -7.16
CA GLY A 136 20.96 -28.00 -6.07
C GLY A 136 20.56 -27.37 -4.73
N ASP A 137 19.51 -26.55 -4.68
CA ASP A 137 18.99 -26.01 -3.41
C ASP A 137 18.18 -27.07 -2.64
N ALA A 138 18.11 -26.94 -1.32
CA ALA A 138 17.20 -27.73 -0.49
C ALA A 138 15.75 -27.36 -0.78
N ALA A 139 14.87 -28.37 -0.90
CA ALA A 139 13.43 -28.15 -1.05
C ALA A 139 12.86 -27.46 0.20
N PRO A 140 12.19 -26.31 0.08
CA PRO A 140 11.57 -25.65 1.23
C PRO A 140 10.36 -26.46 1.71
N GLY A 141 10.14 -26.46 3.02
CA GLY A 141 8.99 -27.08 3.66
C GLY A 141 8.86 -26.68 5.11
N GLY A 142 7.70 -26.94 5.69
CA GLY A 142 7.37 -26.62 7.07
C GLY A 142 6.12 -27.34 7.52
N ARG A 143 5.62 -26.99 8.70
CA ARG A 143 4.30 -27.31 9.21
C ARG A 143 3.28 -26.19 8.91
N TYR A 144 2.02 -26.52 9.09
CA TYR A 144 0.94 -25.56 9.05
C TYR A 144 -0.12 -25.87 10.11
N LEU A 145 -0.95 -24.87 10.35
CA LEU A 145 -2.13 -24.93 11.21
C LEU A 145 -3.27 -24.19 10.49
N SER A 146 -4.36 -24.91 10.24
CA SER A 146 -5.59 -24.32 9.73
C SER A 146 -6.71 -24.52 10.75
N VAL A 147 -7.39 -23.44 11.13
CA VAL A 147 -8.61 -23.47 11.93
C VAL A 147 -9.80 -23.47 10.99
N TRP A 148 -10.80 -24.30 11.25
CA TRP A 148 -11.95 -24.53 10.40
C TRP A 148 -13.24 -24.17 11.11
N THR A 149 -14.20 -23.66 10.36
CA THR A 149 -15.56 -23.40 10.85
C THR A 149 -16.58 -24.03 9.90
N LYS A 150 -17.66 -24.57 10.46
CA LYS A 150 -18.73 -25.19 9.67
C LYS A 150 -19.69 -24.11 9.16
N ARG A 151 -19.96 -24.14 7.86
CA ARG A 151 -20.96 -23.31 7.17
C ARG A 151 -22.02 -24.22 6.51
N ALA A 152 -23.10 -23.65 5.99
CA ALA A 152 -24.16 -24.44 5.34
C ALA A 152 -23.62 -25.23 4.13
N GLU A 153 -22.58 -24.69 3.48
CA GLU A 153 -21.88 -25.19 2.30
C GLU A 153 -20.67 -26.07 2.68
N GLY A 154 -20.55 -26.45 3.95
CA GLY A 154 -19.48 -27.28 4.52
C GLY A 154 -18.40 -26.49 5.26
N TRP A 155 -17.31 -27.18 5.57
CA TRP A 155 -16.17 -26.61 6.28
C TRP A 155 -15.46 -25.54 5.44
N ARG A 156 -15.09 -24.44 6.10
CA ARG A 156 -14.31 -23.32 5.55
C ARG A 156 -13.17 -22.96 6.49
N VAL A 157 -12.05 -22.53 5.92
CA VAL A 157 -10.89 -22.08 6.69
C VAL A 157 -11.22 -20.75 7.36
N LEU A 158 -11.05 -20.67 8.68
CA LEU A 158 -11.26 -19.51 9.53
C LEU A 158 -9.94 -18.84 9.94
N ALA A 159 -8.86 -19.60 10.07
CA ALA A 159 -7.51 -19.05 10.23
C ALA A 159 -6.50 -19.98 9.56
N ASP A 160 -5.49 -19.43 8.88
CA ASP A 160 -4.40 -20.23 8.29
C ASP A 160 -3.02 -19.61 8.54
N LEU A 161 -2.11 -20.43 9.06
CA LEU A 161 -0.73 -20.09 9.35
C LEU A 161 0.19 -21.25 8.98
N SER A 162 1.29 -20.93 8.29
CA SER A 162 2.38 -21.86 8.04
C SER A 162 3.65 -21.41 8.76
N ASP A 163 4.42 -22.37 9.29
CA ASP A 163 5.70 -22.14 9.95
C ASP A 163 6.83 -22.38 8.94
N ASP A 164 6.95 -21.47 7.98
CA ASP A 164 8.01 -21.54 6.98
C ASP A 164 9.37 -21.23 7.63
N PRO A 165 10.34 -22.17 7.64
CA PRO A 165 11.65 -21.97 8.27
C PRO A 165 12.43 -20.77 7.69
N ARG A 166 12.09 -20.32 6.48
CA ARG A 166 12.65 -19.10 5.88
C ARG A 166 12.24 -17.82 6.62
N PHE A 167 11.11 -17.88 7.34
CA PHE A 167 10.47 -16.75 8.01
C PHE A 167 10.34 -16.95 9.53
N LEU A 168 10.57 -18.17 10.03
CA LEU A 168 10.68 -18.44 11.45
C LEU A 168 12.03 -17.97 12.00
N ARG A 169 11.99 -17.10 13.01
CA ARG A 169 13.10 -16.91 13.95
C ARG A 169 12.70 -17.59 15.26
N GLU A 170 13.65 -18.06 16.07
CA GLU A 170 13.32 -18.73 17.32
C GLU A 170 12.67 -17.75 18.32
N LEU A 171 11.51 -18.13 18.89
CA LEU A 171 10.93 -17.46 20.06
C LEU A 171 11.76 -17.87 21.28
N PRO A 172 12.13 -16.93 22.17
CA PRO A 172 12.57 -17.31 23.51
C PRO A 172 11.41 -18.09 24.17
N ARG A 173 11.60 -19.38 24.38
CA ARG A 173 10.68 -20.17 25.21
C ARG A 173 11.03 -19.96 26.68
N PRO A 174 10.02 -19.84 27.57
CA PRO A 174 8.58 -19.87 27.31
C PRO A 174 7.99 -18.50 26.94
N LEU A 175 6.94 -18.51 26.10
CA LEU A 175 6.18 -17.31 25.72
C LEU A 175 5.37 -16.68 26.88
N GLY A 176 5.24 -17.37 28.01
CA GLY A 176 4.36 -17.00 29.13
C GLY A 176 4.73 -15.72 29.89
N SER A 177 5.92 -15.14 29.67
CA SER A 177 6.34 -13.86 30.27
C SER A 177 6.07 -12.63 29.38
N HIS A 178 5.43 -12.81 28.23
CA HIS A 178 5.22 -11.77 27.23
C HIS A 178 3.79 -11.21 27.27
N ALA A 179 3.62 -9.94 26.85
CA ALA A 179 2.31 -9.29 26.85
C ALA A 179 1.57 -9.59 25.54
N HIS A 180 0.54 -10.43 25.62
CA HIS A 180 -0.33 -10.75 24.48
C HIS A 180 -1.47 -9.75 24.36
N GLU A 181 -1.59 -9.15 23.19
CA GLU A 181 -2.72 -8.33 22.76
C GLU A 181 -3.61 -9.20 21.86
N VAL A 182 -4.71 -9.70 22.42
CA VAL A 182 -5.71 -10.49 21.68
C VAL A 182 -6.52 -9.53 20.82
N GLN A 183 -6.49 -9.73 19.50
CA GLN A 183 -7.20 -8.90 18.53
C GLN A 183 -8.41 -9.63 17.95
N HIS A 184 -8.34 -10.97 17.89
CA HIS A 184 -9.41 -11.82 17.39
C HIS A 184 -9.55 -13.05 18.30
N ALA A 185 -10.80 -13.46 18.54
CA ALA A 185 -11.11 -14.65 19.31
C ALA A 185 -12.29 -15.41 18.69
N PHE A 186 -12.18 -16.73 18.64
CA PHE A 186 -13.23 -17.64 18.19
C PHE A 186 -13.43 -18.73 19.22
N ARG A 187 -14.68 -19.13 19.44
CA ARG A 187 -15.04 -20.19 20.38
C ARG A 187 -16.07 -21.10 19.74
N SER A 188 -15.90 -22.41 19.94
CA SER A 188 -16.96 -23.38 19.64
C SER A 188 -18.17 -23.13 20.55
N ARG A 189 -19.38 -23.50 20.12
CA ARG A 189 -20.59 -23.32 20.94
C ARG A 189 -20.55 -24.04 22.29
N ASP A 190 -19.83 -25.15 22.38
CA ASP A 190 -19.61 -25.89 23.62
C ASP A 190 -18.39 -25.41 24.42
N GLU A 191 -17.69 -24.39 23.93
CA GLU A 191 -16.42 -23.88 24.46
C GLU A 191 -15.33 -24.95 24.67
N SER A 192 -15.43 -26.09 23.97
CA SER A 192 -14.40 -27.13 23.96
C SER A 192 -13.17 -26.75 23.14
N LEU A 193 -13.30 -25.77 22.23
CA LEU A 193 -12.22 -25.16 21.47
C LEU A 193 -12.30 -23.64 21.57
N GLN A 194 -11.19 -23.03 21.97
CA GLN A 194 -11.00 -21.59 21.93
C GLN A 194 -9.78 -21.28 21.09
N VAL A 195 -9.88 -20.24 20.26
CA VAL A 195 -8.83 -19.78 19.38
C VAL A 195 -8.64 -18.29 19.62
N GLU A 196 -7.41 -17.85 19.83
CA GLU A 196 -7.06 -16.44 19.93
C GLU A 196 -5.95 -16.12 18.95
N ALA A 197 -6.07 -14.95 18.33
CA ALA A 197 -5.09 -14.41 17.41
C ALA A 197 -4.85 -12.95 17.72
N GLY A 198 -3.64 -12.50 17.43
CA GLY A 198 -3.24 -11.13 17.66
C GLY A 198 -1.74 -11.00 17.71
N VAL A 199 -1.28 -10.23 18.68
CA VAL A 199 0.06 -9.66 18.66
C VAL A 199 0.70 -9.86 20.03
N VAL A 200 1.91 -10.44 20.09
CA VAL A 200 2.65 -10.64 21.34
C VAL A 200 3.83 -9.70 21.41
N ARG A 201 3.98 -8.92 22.47
CA ARG A 201 5.13 -8.03 22.71
C ARG A 201 6.18 -8.74 23.56
N CYS A 202 7.36 -8.90 22.99
CA CYS A 202 8.54 -9.52 23.59
C CYS A 202 9.23 -8.56 24.57
N GLY A 203 9.92 -9.10 25.58
CA GLY A 203 10.60 -8.29 26.60
C GLY A 203 11.77 -7.45 26.06
N ASP A 204 12.27 -7.79 24.88
CA ASP A 204 13.30 -7.05 24.14
C ASP A 204 12.74 -5.99 23.19
N GLY A 205 11.43 -5.70 23.28
CA GLY A 205 10.74 -4.74 22.42
C GLY A 205 10.28 -5.30 21.08
N ARG A 206 10.58 -6.57 20.77
CA ARG A 206 10.04 -7.25 19.58
C ARG A 206 8.54 -7.52 19.73
N THR A 207 7.91 -7.88 18.62
CA THR A 207 6.49 -8.18 18.52
C THR A 207 6.31 -9.27 17.46
N ALA A 208 5.50 -10.28 17.75
CA ALA A 208 5.18 -11.35 16.82
C ALA A 208 3.67 -11.51 16.68
N LYS A 209 3.25 -12.16 15.59
CA LYS A 209 1.86 -12.57 15.42
C LYS A 209 1.61 -13.92 16.07
N PHE A 210 0.55 -13.89 16.84
CA PHE A 210 -0.17 -14.92 17.53
C PHE A 210 -1.16 -15.81 16.81
N LEU A 211 -1.05 -17.14 16.86
CA LEU A 211 -2.24 -17.99 16.83
C LEU A 211 -2.17 -19.03 17.95
N ARG A 212 -3.17 -19.04 18.81
CA ARG A 212 -3.28 -19.96 19.95
C ARG A 212 -4.56 -20.73 19.90
N LEU A 213 -4.49 -21.98 20.33
CA LEU A 213 -5.66 -22.83 20.49
C LEU A 213 -5.63 -23.51 21.86
N TRP A 214 -6.77 -23.49 22.52
CA TRP A 214 -7.01 -24.23 23.76
C TRP A 214 -8.12 -25.23 23.52
N THR A 215 -7.93 -26.43 24.05
CA THR A 215 -9.01 -27.41 24.12
C THR A 215 -9.39 -27.66 25.56
N ARG A 216 -10.66 -27.90 25.81
CA ARG A 216 -11.13 -28.32 27.12
C ARG A 216 -10.81 -29.80 27.33
N SER A 217 -10.14 -30.13 28.42
CA SER A 217 -9.84 -31.51 28.81
C SER A 217 -11.05 -32.21 29.42
N ALA A 218 -10.93 -33.51 29.66
CA ALA A 218 -11.98 -34.30 30.31
C ALA A 218 -12.32 -33.79 31.73
N SER A 219 -11.39 -33.12 32.42
CA SER A 219 -11.63 -32.50 33.73
C SER A 219 -12.29 -31.12 33.65
N GLY A 220 -12.56 -30.62 32.44
CA GLY A 220 -13.17 -29.32 32.20
C GLY A 220 -12.18 -28.15 32.17
N ALA A 221 -10.88 -28.38 32.40
CA ALA A 221 -9.85 -27.34 32.32
C ALA A 221 -9.50 -27.00 30.86
N LEU A 222 -9.18 -25.72 30.58
CA LEU A 222 -8.63 -25.32 29.28
C LEU A 222 -7.13 -25.64 29.24
N GLU A 223 -6.72 -26.43 28.25
CA GLU A 223 -5.34 -26.82 28.01
C GLU A 223 -4.85 -26.19 26.70
N LEU A 224 -3.74 -25.46 26.76
CA LEU A 224 -3.09 -24.89 25.58
C LEU A 224 -2.58 -26.04 24.70
N ARG A 225 -3.10 -26.15 23.48
CA ARG A 225 -2.71 -27.17 22.51
C ARG A 225 -1.57 -26.73 21.62
N CYS A 226 -1.57 -25.47 21.23
CA CYS A 226 -0.54 -24.89 20.40
C CYS A 226 -0.58 -23.37 20.53
N GLU A 227 0.62 -22.79 20.48
CA GLU A 227 0.87 -21.36 20.36
C GLU A 227 1.94 -21.21 19.29
N THR A 228 1.59 -20.54 18.19
CA THR A 228 2.53 -20.18 17.13
C THR A 228 2.92 -18.71 17.25
N GLY A 229 4.17 -18.40 16.91
CA GLY A 229 4.66 -17.03 16.78
C GLY A 229 5.30 -16.85 15.41
N ALA A 230 4.68 -16.05 14.54
CA ALA A 230 5.30 -15.58 13.31
C ALA A 230 5.91 -14.20 13.58
N PHE A 231 7.24 -14.11 13.60
CA PHE A 231 7.94 -12.84 13.75
C PHE A 231 7.78 -12.00 12.49
N ASP A 232 7.46 -10.71 12.66
CA ASP A 232 8.06 -9.67 11.83
C ASP A 232 7.92 -8.30 12.52
N LEU A 233 8.93 -7.91 13.31
CA LEU A 233 8.99 -6.55 13.89
C LEU A 233 10.03 -5.64 13.29
N ASP A 234 10.95 -6.22 12.53
CA ASP A 234 11.83 -5.48 11.64
C ASP A 234 11.15 -5.27 10.27
N ALA A 235 9.90 -5.73 10.13
CA ALA A 235 9.04 -5.43 9.00
C ALA A 235 8.98 -3.91 8.81
N PRO A 236 9.10 -3.44 7.57
CA PRO A 236 8.70 -2.10 7.25
C PRO A 236 7.29 -1.80 7.79
N LYS A 237 7.12 -0.70 8.51
CA LYS A 237 5.83 -0.18 8.95
C LYS A 237 5.60 1.17 8.34
N LEU A 238 4.33 1.43 8.01
CA LEU A 238 3.90 2.71 7.47
C LEU A 238 2.72 3.20 8.31
N GLU A 239 2.97 4.20 9.15
CA GLU A 239 2.06 4.65 10.20
C GLU A 239 1.56 6.08 9.88
N PRO A 240 0.27 6.40 10.03
CA PRO A 240 -0.22 7.78 9.92
C PRO A 240 0.51 8.74 10.85
N TRP A 241 0.78 9.96 10.37
CA TRP A 241 1.44 11.00 11.16
C TRP A 241 0.66 12.34 11.10
N PRO A 242 -0.56 12.38 11.67
CA PRO A 242 -1.48 13.50 11.52
C PRO A 242 -0.95 14.81 12.12
N GLU A 243 -0.05 14.78 13.10
CA GLU A 243 0.55 15.99 13.68
C GLU A 243 1.39 16.76 12.66
N ALA A 244 1.94 16.09 11.64
CA ALA A 244 2.70 16.71 10.56
C ALA A 244 1.80 17.28 9.45
N ASP A 245 0.57 16.78 9.28
CA ASP A 245 -0.37 17.24 8.22
C ASP A 245 -0.66 18.74 8.29
N ARG A 246 -0.51 19.35 9.48
CA ARG A 246 -0.69 20.80 9.68
C ARG A 246 0.21 21.63 8.77
N LEU A 247 1.37 21.10 8.38
CA LEU A 247 2.32 21.77 7.51
C LEU A 247 1.69 22.17 6.17
N PHE A 248 0.90 21.27 5.57
CA PHE A 248 0.21 21.53 4.30
C PHE A 248 -1.04 22.40 4.43
N ARG A 249 -1.43 22.75 5.66
CA ARG A 249 -2.57 23.62 5.96
C ARG A 249 -2.16 24.98 6.52
N ALA A 250 -0.86 25.30 6.48
CA ALA A 250 -0.31 26.51 7.08
C ALA A 250 -0.72 27.80 6.36
N ASP A 251 -1.00 27.76 5.04
CA ASP A 251 -1.46 28.91 4.27
C ASP A 251 -2.94 28.74 3.89
N PRO A 252 -3.86 29.58 4.40
CA PRO A 252 -5.29 29.47 4.08
C PRO A 252 -5.63 29.76 2.62
N ARG A 253 -4.68 30.31 1.84
CA ARG A 253 -4.84 30.57 0.40
C ARG A 253 -4.53 29.35 -0.45
N TRP A 254 -3.73 28.40 0.05
CA TRP A 254 -3.44 27.16 -0.64
C TRP A 254 -4.37 26.06 -0.12
N ARG A 255 -5.31 25.62 -0.96
CA ARG A 255 -6.43 24.73 -0.58
C ARG A 255 -6.19 23.28 -1.00
N GLY A 256 -4.93 22.88 -1.09
CA GLY A 256 -4.55 21.52 -1.44
C GLY A 256 -3.99 21.40 -2.85
N GLY A 257 -3.25 20.33 -3.07
CA GLY A 257 -2.62 19.98 -4.33
C GLY A 257 -1.99 18.60 -4.26
N ASP A 258 -1.60 18.08 -5.40
CA ASP A 258 -1.06 16.73 -5.54
C ASP A 258 0.41 16.70 -5.99
N GLY A 259 0.92 15.50 -6.27
CA GLY A 259 2.32 15.24 -6.62
C GLY A 259 3.27 15.23 -5.41
N ALA A 260 3.31 16.32 -4.63
CA ALA A 260 4.01 16.45 -3.36
C ALA A 260 5.46 15.90 -3.33
N SER A 261 6.29 16.28 -4.31
CA SER A 261 7.71 15.89 -4.35
C SER A 261 8.57 16.84 -3.53
N SER A 262 9.57 16.33 -2.80
CA SER A 262 10.44 17.16 -1.94
C SER A 262 11.90 17.13 -2.39
N VAL A 263 12.56 18.29 -2.40
CA VAL A 263 13.99 18.42 -2.73
C VAL A 263 14.72 19.11 -1.57
N ASP A 264 15.81 18.51 -1.10
CA ASP A 264 16.68 19.18 -0.13
C ASP A 264 17.42 20.33 -0.81
N LEU A 265 17.17 21.56 -0.36
CA LEU A 265 17.94 22.72 -0.80
C LEU A 265 19.14 22.97 0.12
N GLY A 266 19.27 22.29 1.26
CA GLY A 266 20.28 22.61 2.28
C GLY A 266 19.90 23.83 3.12
N GLY A 267 20.71 24.14 4.14
CA GLY A 267 20.44 25.29 5.03
C GLY A 267 19.06 25.25 5.70
N GLU A 268 18.60 24.05 6.09
CA GLU A 268 17.26 23.79 6.64
C GLU A 268 16.08 24.15 5.71
N ARG A 269 16.33 24.28 4.40
CA ARG A 269 15.30 24.55 3.40
C ARG A 269 14.97 23.29 2.61
N ILE A 270 13.68 23.04 2.42
CA ILE A 270 13.17 21.97 1.58
C ILE A 270 12.20 22.59 0.57
N LEU A 271 12.43 22.33 -0.70
CA LEU A 271 11.49 22.67 -1.76
C LEU A 271 10.42 21.58 -1.85
N TRP A 272 9.17 21.98 -1.87
CA TRP A 272 8.04 21.14 -2.25
C TRP A 272 7.54 21.52 -3.63
N LEU A 273 7.36 20.51 -4.47
CA LEU A 273 6.83 20.61 -5.82
C LEU A 273 5.44 19.95 -5.85
N PHE A 274 4.44 20.72 -6.27
CA PHE A 274 3.07 20.24 -6.41
C PHE A 274 2.63 20.32 -7.86
N ALA A 275 1.85 19.34 -8.29
CA ALA A 275 1.12 19.38 -9.55
C ALA A 275 -0.21 20.14 -9.34
N ASP A 276 -1.33 19.67 -9.89
CA ASP A 276 -2.58 20.43 -9.87
C ASP A 276 -2.93 20.85 -8.42
N SER A 277 -3.20 22.14 -8.23
CA SER A 277 -3.32 22.77 -6.90
C SER A 277 -4.46 23.78 -6.86
N PHE A 278 -5.27 23.78 -5.79
CA PHE A 278 -6.29 24.79 -5.55
C PHE A 278 -5.69 26.01 -4.84
N VAL A 279 -5.83 27.19 -5.45
CA VAL A 279 -5.36 28.46 -4.90
C VAL A 279 -6.53 29.44 -4.78
N ALA A 280 -6.86 29.83 -3.56
CA ALA A 280 -7.83 30.87 -3.22
C ALA A 280 -7.06 32.12 -2.73
N PRO A 281 -6.68 33.06 -3.61
CA PRO A 281 -5.74 34.14 -3.26
C PRO A 281 -6.27 35.08 -2.16
N LYS A 282 -7.59 35.18 -2.00
CA LYS A 282 -8.26 35.94 -0.92
C LYS A 282 -8.50 35.11 0.35
N GLY A 283 -7.98 33.88 0.41
CA GLY A 283 -8.45 32.86 1.34
C GLY A 283 -9.84 32.35 0.95
N GLY A 284 -10.42 31.50 1.80
CA GLY A 284 -11.75 30.91 1.55
C GLY A 284 -11.67 29.43 1.19
N THR A 285 -12.73 28.89 0.61
CA THR A 285 -12.89 27.45 0.30
C THR A 285 -12.43 27.10 -1.12
N ARG A 286 -12.34 25.81 -1.45
CA ARG A 286 -12.10 25.37 -2.84
C ARG A 286 -13.10 25.88 -3.86
N ARG A 287 -14.32 26.23 -3.46
CA ARG A 287 -15.33 26.82 -4.37
C ARG A 287 -14.93 28.19 -4.90
N GLU A 288 -14.08 28.89 -4.15
CA GLU A 288 -13.54 30.21 -4.49
C GLU A 288 -12.10 30.11 -5.01
N ALA A 289 -11.54 28.91 -5.04
CA ALA A 289 -10.19 28.64 -5.49
C ALA A 289 -10.14 28.42 -7.00
N ARG A 290 -9.02 28.80 -7.58
CA ARG A 290 -8.64 28.40 -8.93
C ARG A 290 -7.73 27.18 -8.89
N MET A 291 -7.97 26.21 -9.77
CA MET A 291 -7.05 25.11 -9.98
C MET A 291 -5.92 25.55 -10.92
N VAL A 292 -4.72 25.71 -10.38
CA VAL A 292 -3.48 25.91 -11.16
C VAL A 292 -2.82 24.56 -11.42
N ARG A 293 -2.02 24.44 -12.49
CA ARG A 293 -1.44 23.16 -12.93
C ARG A 293 -0.20 22.73 -12.16
N ASN A 294 0.42 23.66 -11.45
CA ASN A 294 1.48 23.37 -10.50
C ASN A 294 1.66 24.55 -9.55
N SER A 295 2.18 24.25 -8.37
CA SER A 295 2.62 25.23 -7.38
C SER A 295 3.86 24.73 -6.67
N VAL A 296 4.55 25.61 -5.94
CA VAL A 296 5.71 25.23 -5.13
C VAL A 296 5.58 25.76 -3.71
N ALA A 297 6.38 25.23 -2.80
CA ALA A 297 6.56 25.84 -1.49
C ALA A 297 7.97 25.67 -0.96
N ILE A 298 8.42 26.62 -0.16
CA ILE A 298 9.66 26.51 0.61
C ILE A 298 9.30 26.21 2.05
N GLN A 299 9.66 25.02 2.51
CA GLN A 299 9.68 24.68 3.92
C GLN A 299 10.96 25.22 4.55
N ARG A 300 10.84 25.80 5.75
CA ARG A 300 11.98 26.14 6.63
C ARG A 300 11.89 25.34 7.92
N GLY A 301 12.98 24.68 8.29
CA GLY A 301 13.06 23.72 9.39
C GLY A 301 12.80 22.29 8.93
N ARG A 302 13.52 21.32 9.52
CA ARG A 302 13.49 19.90 9.08
C ARG A 302 12.30 19.11 9.65
N ASP A 303 11.83 19.44 10.85
CA ASP A 303 10.71 18.75 11.49
C ASP A 303 9.38 19.31 10.96
N PRO A 304 8.57 18.52 10.23
CA PRO A 304 7.31 19.00 9.64
C PRO A 304 6.28 19.42 10.69
N ARG A 305 6.44 18.99 11.95
CA ARG A 305 5.59 19.47 13.03
C ARG A 305 5.87 20.95 13.25
N SER A 306 7.11 21.38 13.45
CA SER A 306 7.42 22.78 13.80
C SER A 306 7.82 23.68 12.62
N ALA A 307 8.04 23.10 11.44
CA ALA A 307 8.44 23.85 10.25
C ALA A 307 7.37 24.82 9.77
N THR A 308 7.82 25.84 9.03
CA THR A 308 6.95 26.80 8.33
C THR A 308 6.96 26.55 6.84
N MET A 309 5.85 26.81 6.16
CA MET A 309 5.71 26.71 4.70
C MET A 309 5.40 28.07 4.08
N ALA A 310 6.16 28.43 3.05
CA ALA A 310 5.87 29.56 2.18
C ALA A 310 5.47 29.04 0.79
N PHE A 311 4.17 29.00 0.51
CA PHE A 311 3.63 28.58 -0.79
C PHE A 311 3.80 29.70 -1.83
N ALA A 312 4.06 29.30 -3.08
CA ALA A 312 4.23 30.21 -4.21
C ALA A 312 3.56 29.66 -5.48
N TRP A 313 2.90 30.58 -6.18
CA TRP A 313 2.31 30.44 -7.50
C TRP A 313 2.55 31.75 -8.27
N SER A 314 2.35 31.72 -9.58
CA SER A 314 2.41 32.92 -10.43
C SER A 314 1.08 33.66 -10.40
N GLU A 315 1.06 34.95 -10.65
CA GLU A 315 -0.19 35.74 -10.69
C GLU A 315 -0.21 36.60 -11.94
N HIS A 316 -1.39 36.73 -12.56
CA HIS A 316 -1.62 37.65 -13.68
C HIS A 316 -2.94 38.37 -13.45
N GLU A 317 -2.89 39.71 -13.38
CA GLU A 317 -4.06 40.57 -13.10
C GLU A 317 -4.79 40.19 -11.80
N GLY A 318 -4.04 39.76 -10.78
CA GLY A 318 -4.59 39.34 -9.48
C GLY A 318 -5.17 37.92 -9.46
N GLU A 319 -5.18 37.22 -10.59
CA GLU A 319 -5.65 35.84 -10.70
C GLU A 319 -4.48 34.83 -10.60
N PRO A 320 -4.62 33.73 -9.84
CA PRO A 320 -3.57 32.71 -9.73
C PRO A 320 -3.28 32.05 -11.07
N ARG A 321 -2.01 31.72 -11.33
CA ARG A 321 -1.49 30.98 -12.49
C ARG A 321 -0.51 29.93 -11.99
N SER A 322 -0.27 28.92 -12.82
CA SER A 322 0.73 27.90 -12.51
C SER A 322 2.11 28.52 -12.37
N PHE A 323 2.89 27.97 -11.45
CA PHE A 323 4.22 28.49 -11.15
C PHE A 323 5.19 28.29 -12.33
N PHE A 324 5.22 27.07 -12.86
CA PHE A 324 5.93 26.69 -14.08
C PHE A 324 4.96 26.66 -15.26
N VAL A 325 5.34 27.33 -16.35
CA VAL A 325 4.60 27.34 -17.61
C VAL A 325 5.53 26.91 -18.75
N PRO A 326 5.03 26.25 -19.80
CA PRO A 326 5.82 26.00 -21.00
C PRO A 326 6.17 27.33 -21.69
N GLU A 327 7.39 27.44 -22.21
CA GLU A 327 7.84 28.64 -22.94
C GLU A 327 7.23 28.74 -24.34
N ASP A 328 6.85 27.59 -24.91
CA ASP A 328 6.55 27.43 -26.33
C ASP A 328 5.06 27.24 -26.66
N ARG A 329 4.18 27.13 -25.64
CA ARG A 329 2.78 26.73 -25.83
C ARG A 329 1.83 27.37 -24.82
N ASP A 330 0.55 27.47 -25.18
CA ASP A 330 -0.51 27.88 -24.25
C ASP A 330 -0.78 26.75 -23.23
N GLU A 331 -0.95 27.12 -21.96
CA GLU A 331 -1.21 26.18 -20.86
C GLU A 331 -2.47 25.32 -21.07
N ARG A 332 -3.44 25.81 -21.86
CA ARG A 332 -4.66 25.07 -22.22
C ARG A 332 -4.38 23.91 -23.18
N GLU A 333 -3.28 23.99 -23.93
CA GLU A 333 -2.85 22.94 -24.85
C GLU A 333 -1.82 22.01 -24.23
N LEU A 334 -0.95 22.55 -23.39
CA LEU A 334 0.10 21.80 -22.72
C LEU A 334 0.45 22.44 -21.38
N TRP A 335 0.47 21.67 -20.30
CA TRP A 335 0.92 22.12 -18.99
C TRP A 335 2.03 21.22 -18.44
N LEU A 336 2.62 21.64 -17.32
CA LEU A 336 3.74 20.97 -16.69
C LEU A 336 3.37 20.48 -15.31
N TRP A 337 3.57 19.19 -15.07
CA TRP A 337 3.57 18.61 -13.73
C TRP A 337 5.01 18.36 -13.28
N PRO A 338 5.48 19.00 -12.20
CA PRO A 338 6.81 18.70 -11.69
C PRO A 338 6.83 17.29 -11.10
N ALA A 339 7.72 16.44 -11.61
CA ALA A 339 7.85 15.04 -11.19
C ALA A 339 8.74 14.93 -9.94
N SER A 340 9.97 15.42 -10.05
CA SER A 340 10.97 15.44 -8.98
C SER A 340 12.08 16.46 -9.27
N GLY A 341 13.02 16.60 -8.34
CA GLY A 341 14.19 17.43 -8.53
C GLY A 341 15.32 17.06 -7.59
N VAL A 342 16.50 17.63 -7.84
CA VAL A 342 17.70 17.40 -7.03
C VAL A 342 18.65 18.59 -7.14
N ARG A 343 19.20 19.01 -6.00
CA ARG A 343 20.23 20.05 -5.96
C ARG A 343 21.58 19.46 -6.37
N VAL A 344 22.23 20.06 -7.36
CA VAL A 344 23.55 19.67 -7.88
C VAL A 344 24.48 20.87 -7.81
N GLY A 345 25.35 20.88 -6.79
CA GLY A 345 26.21 22.04 -6.52
C GLY A 345 25.38 23.29 -6.18
N SER A 346 25.60 24.37 -6.92
CA SER A 346 24.85 25.62 -6.75
C SER A 346 23.51 25.65 -7.49
N ARG A 347 23.23 24.68 -8.36
CA ARG A 347 22.02 24.64 -9.19
C ARG A 347 21.02 23.63 -8.69
N LEU A 348 19.76 23.78 -9.09
CA LEU A 348 18.69 22.82 -8.89
C LEU A 348 18.27 22.26 -10.25
N LEU A 349 18.24 20.94 -10.40
CA LEU A 349 17.68 20.26 -11.57
C LEU A 349 16.26 19.81 -11.26
N LEU A 350 15.31 20.15 -12.14
CA LEU A 350 13.91 19.78 -12.04
C LEU A 350 13.49 18.93 -13.25
N PHE A 351 12.70 17.89 -12.99
CA PHE A 351 12.06 17.06 -14.01
C PHE A 351 10.56 17.34 -14.04
N PHE A 352 10.00 17.35 -15.25
CA PHE A 352 8.59 17.63 -15.50
C PHE A 352 7.98 16.58 -16.42
N PHE A 353 6.71 16.29 -16.20
CA PHE A 353 5.86 15.69 -17.21
C PHE A 353 5.15 16.79 -17.98
N ALA A 354 5.31 16.81 -19.30
CA ALA A 354 4.50 17.64 -20.18
C ALA A 354 3.19 16.90 -20.46
N VAL A 355 2.07 17.57 -20.19
CA VAL A 355 0.74 16.98 -20.17
C VAL A 355 -0.17 17.79 -21.07
N LYS A 356 -1.06 17.11 -21.80
CA LYS A 356 -2.04 17.73 -22.69
C LYS A 356 -3.46 17.21 -22.43
N PRO A 357 -4.51 17.94 -22.85
CA PRO A 357 -5.87 17.45 -22.76
C PRO A 357 -6.05 16.15 -23.56
N SER A 358 -6.90 15.26 -23.07
CA SER A 358 -7.29 14.04 -23.78
C SER A 358 -8.78 13.78 -23.58
N SER A 359 -9.44 13.24 -24.61
CA SER A 359 -10.86 12.84 -24.51
C SER A 359 -11.07 11.47 -23.86
N GLY A 360 -9.98 10.75 -23.52
CA GLY A 360 -10.02 9.42 -22.91
C GLY A 360 -9.52 9.39 -21.47
N GLY A 361 -9.86 8.32 -20.75
CA GLY A 361 -9.34 8.04 -19.40
C GLY A 361 -9.66 9.16 -18.40
N LEU A 362 -8.61 9.72 -17.79
CA LEU A 362 -8.70 10.79 -16.77
C LEU A 362 -8.80 12.21 -17.35
N GLY A 363 -8.96 12.36 -18.68
CA GLY A 363 -9.09 13.67 -19.32
C GLY A 363 -7.74 14.32 -19.71
N PHE A 364 -6.64 13.61 -19.53
CA PHE A 364 -5.29 14.07 -19.90
C PHE A 364 -4.45 12.94 -20.51
N ALA A 365 -3.41 13.32 -21.24
CA ALA A 365 -2.38 12.42 -21.75
C ALA A 365 -0.99 13.01 -21.49
N LEU A 366 -0.04 12.14 -21.20
CA LEU A 366 1.37 12.51 -21.11
C LEU A 366 1.92 12.61 -22.54
N GLU A 367 2.65 13.69 -22.81
CA GLU A 367 3.30 13.88 -24.11
C GLU A 367 4.76 13.45 -24.05
N ARG A 368 5.53 13.99 -23.10
CA ARG A 368 6.94 13.67 -22.90
C ARG A 368 7.43 14.16 -21.56
N SER A 369 8.58 13.66 -21.15
CA SER A 369 9.33 14.26 -20.03
C SER A 369 10.12 15.48 -20.49
N ARG A 370 10.31 16.47 -19.61
CA ARG A 370 11.18 17.64 -19.80
C ARG A 370 12.06 17.84 -18.55
N ALA A 371 13.16 18.57 -18.69
CA ALA A 371 14.01 18.94 -17.56
C ALA A 371 14.51 20.39 -17.69
N ALA A 372 14.72 21.05 -16.55
CA ALA A 372 15.26 22.41 -16.50
C ALA A 372 16.16 22.62 -15.27
N PHE A 373 17.20 23.43 -15.44
CA PHE A 373 17.98 23.96 -14.33
C PHE A 373 17.36 25.24 -13.78
N VAL A 374 17.45 25.43 -12.46
CA VAL A 374 17.33 26.70 -11.77
C VAL A 374 18.72 27.10 -11.30
N ASP A 375 19.24 28.23 -11.79
CA ASP A 375 20.62 28.64 -11.52
C ASP A 375 20.83 29.22 -10.12
N GLU A 376 19.82 29.91 -9.59
CA GLU A 376 19.86 30.58 -8.29
C GLU A 376 18.75 30.05 -7.36
N PRO A 377 18.77 28.75 -7.00
CA PRO A 377 17.70 28.13 -6.20
C PRO A 377 17.63 28.68 -4.77
N ASP A 378 18.67 29.40 -4.32
CA ASP A 378 18.69 30.03 -3.01
C ASP A 378 17.85 31.31 -2.94
N ALA A 379 17.57 31.96 -4.08
CA ALA A 379 16.66 33.10 -4.14
C ALA A 379 15.21 32.67 -3.82
N GLU A 380 14.36 33.67 -3.57
CA GLU A 380 12.91 33.43 -3.45
C GLU A 380 12.37 32.83 -4.76
N PRO A 381 11.44 31.85 -4.72
CA PRO A 381 11.01 31.13 -5.92
C PRO A 381 10.56 32.03 -7.07
N ARG A 382 9.91 33.16 -6.79
CA ARG A 382 9.45 34.12 -7.80
C ARG A 382 10.58 34.76 -8.63
N ALA A 383 11.82 34.71 -8.16
CA ALA A 383 13.00 35.20 -8.87
C ALA A 383 13.70 34.11 -9.70
N TRP A 384 13.26 32.85 -9.61
CA TRP A 384 13.90 31.75 -10.31
C TRP A 384 13.78 31.91 -11.82
N ARG A 385 14.88 31.60 -12.50
CA ARG A 385 14.95 31.52 -13.95
C ARG A 385 15.22 30.08 -14.33
N LEU A 386 14.34 29.51 -15.15
CA LEU A 386 14.52 28.17 -15.68
C LEU A 386 15.41 28.26 -16.93
N ARG A 387 16.38 27.36 -17.01
CA ARG A 387 17.10 27.05 -18.24
C ARG A 387 16.71 25.65 -18.66
N TRP A 388 15.85 25.56 -19.67
CA TRP A 388 15.43 24.29 -20.24
C TRP A 388 16.61 23.54 -20.85
N ILE A 389 16.56 22.23 -20.70
CA ILE A 389 17.61 21.34 -21.15
C ILE A 389 17.12 20.61 -22.39
N GLU A 390 17.91 20.68 -23.46
CA GLU A 390 17.82 19.72 -24.55
C GLU A 390 18.45 18.40 -24.10
N HIS A 391 17.64 17.37 -23.90
CA HIS A 391 18.13 16.01 -23.66
C HIS A 391 17.92 15.16 -24.92
N ALA A 392 18.67 14.06 -25.04
CA ALA A 392 18.45 13.07 -26.09
C ALA A 392 16.97 12.67 -26.14
N ALA A 393 16.42 12.43 -27.33
CA ALA A 393 15.00 12.12 -27.51
C ALA A 393 14.56 11.01 -26.53
N THR A 394 13.80 11.40 -25.51
CA THR A 394 13.25 10.48 -24.52
C THR A 394 12.00 9.84 -25.13
N PRO A 395 11.85 8.51 -25.07
CA PRO A 395 10.61 7.88 -25.49
C PRO A 395 9.40 8.50 -24.79
N ASP A 396 8.31 8.74 -25.53
CA ASP A 396 7.08 9.34 -24.99
C ASP A 396 6.51 8.53 -23.80
N ASP A 397 6.79 7.24 -23.76
CA ASP A 397 6.34 6.32 -22.72
C ASP A 397 7.26 6.25 -21.49
N LEU A 398 8.37 7.00 -21.44
CA LEU A 398 9.31 7.04 -20.32
C LEU A 398 9.14 8.32 -19.49
N LEU A 399 8.68 8.15 -18.26
CA LEU A 399 8.39 9.22 -17.30
C LEU A 399 9.64 9.53 -16.47
N LEU A 400 10.53 10.33 -17.05
CA LEU A 400 11.84 10.64 -16.48
C LEU A 400 11.71 11.33 -15.12
N GLY A 401 12.31 10.72 -14.09
CA GLY A 401 12.28 11.25 -12.72
C GLY A 401 10.96 11.03 -11.97
N GLY A 402 10.01 10.25 -12.52
CA GLY A 402 8.74 9.93 -11.83
C GLY A 402 8.88 9.08 -10.56
N GLY A 403 9.96 8.32 -10.47
CA GLY A 403 10.37 7.59 -9.27
C GLY A 403 11.37 8.34 -8.38
N GLY A 404 11.59 9.62 -8.64
CA GLY A 404 12.56 10.46 -7.95
C GLY A 404 13.90 10.61 -8.69
N ALA A 405 14.60 11.69 -8.36
CA ALA A 405 15.96 11.97 -8.81
C ALA A 405 16.88 12.11 -7.59
N PHE A 406 18.06 11.48 -7.64
CA PHE A 406 19.00 11.46 -6.52
C PHE A 406 20.44 11.29 -7.00
N VAL A 407 21.40 11.70 -6.18
CA VAL A 407 22.83 11.49 -6.43
C VAL A 407 23.29 10.29 -5.62
N GLU A 408 24.04 9.39 -6.27
CA GLU A 408 24.67 8.23 -5.64
C GLU A 408 26.07 8.05 -6.26
N GLY A 409 27.10 8.15 -5.41
CA GLY A 409 28.49 8.21 -5.88
C GLY A 409 28.72 9.35 -6.88
N GLU A 410 29.36 9.03 -8.01
CA GLU A 410 29.70 9.99 -9.07
C GLU A 410 28.59 10.21 -10.10
N HIS A 411 27.36 9.76 -9.83
CA HIS A 411 26.25 9.83 -10.79
C HIS A 411 24.99 10.42 -10.18
N LEU A 412 24.24 11.14 -11.01
CA LEU A 412 22.83 11.44 -10.77
C LEU A 412 21.97 10.38 -11.43
N TYR A 413 20.95 9.92 -10.75
CA TYR A 413 19.99 8.93 -11.22
C TYR A 413 18.61 9.56 -11.31
N ALA A 414 17.85 9.15 -12.33
CA ALA A 414 16.41 9.37 -12.46
C ALA A 414 15.71 8.00 -12.55
N ALA A 415 14.97 7.66 -11.51
CA ALA A 415 14.09 6.50 -11.55
C ALA A 415 12.83 6.85 -12.35
N SER A 416 12.51 6.04 -13.35
CA SER A 416 11.65 6.46 -14.45
C SER A 416 10.65 5.37 -14.81
N PRO A 417 9.37 5.51 -14.43
CA PRO A 417 8.31 4.59 -14.83
C PRO A 417 8.14 4.59 -16.35
N ARG A 418 7.84 3.43 -16.93
CA ARG A 418 7.66 3.28 -18.37
C ARG A 418 6.51 2.37 -18.75
N GLY A 419 5.81 2.72 -19.83
CA GLY A 419 4.80 1.89 -20.47
C GLY A 419 3.54 1.69 -19.62
N ALA A 420 2.60 0.88 -20.13
CA ALA A 420 1.26 0.74 -19.54
C ALA A 420 1.24 0.10 -18.14
N ASN A 421 2.23 -0.72 -17.80
CA ASN A 421 2.38 -1.31 -16.45
C ASN A 421 3.27 -0.48 -15.52
N HIS A 422 3.74 0.68 -16.00
CA HIS A 422 4.65 1.59 -15.31
C HIS A 422 5.86 0.85 -14.72
N ALA A 423 6.48 -0.07 -15.47
CA ALA A 423 7.69 -0.73 -15.02
C ALA A 423 8.79 0.31 -14.73
N LEU A 424 9.47 0.19 -13.60
CA LEU A 424 10.44 1.19 -13.16
C LEU A 424 11.80 0.94 -13.81
N HIS A 425 12.37 1.95 -14.45
CA HIS A 425 13.69 1.88 -15.10
C HIS A 425 14.65 2.92 -14.51
N LEU A 426 15.95 2.80 -14.82
CA LEU A 426 16.95 3.78 -14.41
C LEU A 426 17.61 4.44 -15.61
N VAL A 427 17.76 5.75 -15.50
CA VAL A 427 18.63 6.59 -16.32
C VAL A 427 19.62 7.28 -15.38
N ARG A 428 20.88 7.42 -15.79
CA ARG A 428 21.89 8.13 -15.01
C ARG A 428 22.75 9.04 -15.87
N TRP A 429 23.40 10.00 -15.22
CA TRP A 429 24.37 10.91 -15.83
C TRP A 429 25.61 11.04 -14.94
N PRO A 430 26.81 11.14 -15.51
CA PRO A 430 28.00 11.50 -14.75
C PRO A 430 27.82 12.88 -14.10
N LEU A 431 28.02 12.97 -12.79
CA LEU A 431 27.79 14.20 -12.03
C LEU A 431 28.72 15.34 -12.48
N ALA A 432 29.95 15.02 -12.90
CA ALA A 432 30.90 15.98 -13.44
C ALA A 432 30.35 16.70 -14.69
N ARG A 433 29.69 15.97 -15.60
CA ARG A 433 29.06 16.52 -16.81
C ARG A 433 27.89 17.43 -16.49
N LEU A 434 27.06 17.02 -15.52
CA LEU A 434 25.94 17.83 -15.05
C LEU A 434 26.36 19.17 -14.45
N ARG A 435 27.47 19.19 -13.71
CA ARG A 435 28.03 20.43 -13.17
C ARG A 435 28.49 21.38 -14.28
N ALA A 436 28.95 20.84 -15.42
CA ALA A 436 29.23 21.60 -16.62
C ALA A 436 27.96 22.04 -17.39
N GLY A 437 26.78 21.52 -17.02
CA GLY A 437 25.50 21.81 -17.67
C GLY A 437 25.14 20.86 -18.82
N GLU A 438 25.85 19.75 -18.97
CA GLU A 438 25.67 18.78 -20.06
C GLU A 438 24.82 17.58 -19.62
N LEU A 439 23.68 17.35 -20.28
CA LEU A 439 22.73 16.27 -19.99
C LEU A 439 22.54 15.28 -21.17
N LEU A 440 23.30 15.44 -22.26
CA LEU A 440 23.17 14.62 -23.47
C LEU A 440 23.79 13.21 -23.32
N GLU A 441 24.82 13.07 -22.47
CA GLU A 441 25.54 11.81 -22.26
C GLU A 441 24.91 10.96 -21.14
N ALA A 442 23.62 10.65 -21.29
CA ALA A 442 22.92 9.78 -20.35
C ALA A 442 23.23 8.30 -20.60
N GLU A 443 23.13 7.49 -19.57
CA GLU A 443 23.16 6.02 -19.66
C GLU A 443 21.87 5.43 -19.11
N ALA A 444 21.41 4.32 -19.68
CA ALA A 444 20.29 3.54 -19.18
C ALA A 444 20.74 2.17 -18.68
N TRP A 445 20.05 1.65 -17.67
CA TRP A 445 20.26 0.29 -17.20
C TRP A 445 19.63 -0.75 -18.14
N CYS A 446 20.43 -1.70 -18.62
CA CYS A 446 20.02 -2.76 -19.56
C CYS A 446 20.18 -4.18 -18.98
N GLY A 447 20.08 -4.32 -17.65
CA GLY A 447 20.12 -5.63 -16.98
C GLY A 447 21.51 -6.27 -17.09
N ASP A 448 21.57 -7.51 -17.58
CA ASP A 448 22.82 -8.26 -17.76
C ASP A 448 23.81 -7.55 -18.70
N GLN A 449 23.34 -6.65 -19.56
CA GLN A 449 24.19 -5.85 -20.44
C GLN A 449 24.84 -4.66 -19.75
N GLY A 450 24.49 -4.38 -18.49
CA GLY A 450 24.98 -3.25 -17.71
C GLY A 450 24.42 -1.90 -18.17
N TRP A 451 25.17 -0.84 -17.88
CA TRP A 451 24.85 0.52 -18.33
C TRP A 451 25.21 0.71 -19.80
N ARG A 452 24.32 1.33 -20.57
CA ARG A 452 24.49 1.61 -22.00
C ARG A 452 24.14 3.05 -22.34
N PRO A 453 24.77 3.67 -23.35
CA PRO A 453 24.38 5.00 -23.82
C PRO A 453 22.88 5.08 -24.10
N PHE A 454 22.22 6.10 -23.55
CA PHE A 454 20.77 6.25 -23.62
C PHE A 454 20.24 6.46 -25.03
N ALA A 455 21.06 6.85 -26.01
CA ALA A 455 20.64 6.95 -27.41
C ALA A 455 20.30 5.58 -28.03
N GLU A 456 20.93 4.50 -27.55
CA GLU A 456 20.80 3.14 -28.10
C GLU A 456 20.06 2.18 -27.16
N ALA A 457 20.02 2.52 -25.87
CA ALA A 457 19.45 1.71 -24.80
C ALA A 457 17.92 1.57 -24.76
N PRO A 458 17.06 2.50 -25.26
CA PRO A 458 15.63 2.48 -24.97
C PRO A 458 14.93 1.16 -25.32
N PRO A 459 15.20 0.51 -26.47
CA PRO A 459 14.60 -0.80 -26.76
C PRO A 459 15.07 -1.95 -25.84
N ARG A 460 16.14 -1.74 -25.07
CA ARG A 460 16.86 -2.75 -24.26
C ARG A 460 16.84 -2.44 -22.76
N MET A 461 16.17 -1.37 -22.33
CA MET A 461 16.12 -1.02 -20.91
C MET A 461 15.48 -2.15 -20.11
N ALA A 462 16.16 -2.58 -19.05
CA ALA A 462 15.65 -3.63 -18.17
C ALA A 462 14.91 -2.98 -16.99
N PRO A 463 13.71 -3.46 -16.64
CA PRO A 463 12.98 -2.95 -15.49
C PRO A 463 13.64 -3.41 -14.20
N LEU A 464 13.68 -2.53 -13.20
CA LEU A 464 14.01 -2.89 -11.81
C LEU A 464 12.93 -3.78 -11.20
N PHE A 465 11.67 -3.41 -11.44
CA PHE A 465 10.48 -4.15 -11.06
C PHE A 465 9.25 -3.62 -11.79
N ALA A 466 8.19 -4.44 -11.80
CA ALA A 466 6.86 -4.06 -12.25
C ALA A 466 5.79 -4.78 -11.41
N PRO A 467 4.56 -4.25 -11.33
CA PRO A 467 4.20 -2.89 -11.70
C PRO A 467 4.76 -1.86 -10.70
N ALA A 468 4.86 -0.60 -11.13
CA ALA A 468 5.08 0.56 -10.26
C ALA A 468 3.95 1.59 -10.44
N GLN A 469 3.93 2.68 -9.67
CA GLN A 469 3.09 3.84 -9.97
C GLN A 469 3.88 4.89 -10.76
N SER A 470 3.20 5.75 -11.52
CA SER A 470 3.81 6.88 -12.23
C SER A 470 4.51 7.86 -11.30
N GLU A 471 4.12 7.85 -10.02
CA GLU A 471 4.67 8.69 -8.97
C GLU A 471 5.05 7.84 -7.76
N LEU A 472 6.36 7.75 -7.49
CA LEU A 472 6.93 7.06 -6.34
C LEU A 472 8.27 7.67 -5.94
N THR A 473 8.92 7.12 -4.93
CA THR A 473 10.30 7.51 -4.60
C THR A 473 11.17 6.29 -4.30
N LEU A 474 12.31 6.20 -5.00
CA LEU A 474 13.44 5.39 -4.59
C LEU A 474 14.26 6.12 -3.53
N HIS A 475 14.63 5.41 -2.47
CA HIS A 475 15.43 5.95 -1.38
C HIS A 475 16.39 4.89 -0.85
N ARG A 476 17.61 5.33 -0.52
CA ARG A 476 18.59 4.51 0.17
C ARG A 476 18.47 4.75 1.67
N SER A 477 18.15 3.69 2.41
CA SER A 477 18.13 3.70 3.88
C SER A 477 19.18 2.73 4.42
N GLY A 478 20.23 3.28 5.02
CA GLY A 478 21.44 2.52 5.34
C GLY A 478 22.05 1.91 4.08
N GLU A 479 22.28 0.60 4.07
CA GLU A 479 22.82 -0.10 2.89
C GLU A 479 21.73 -0.76 2.02
N ARG A 480 20.43 -0.47 2.25
CA ARG A 480 19.32 -1.06 1.49
C ARG A 480 18.66 0.04 0.66
N TRP A 481 18.20 -0.34 -0.53
CA TRP A 481 17.30 0.47 -1.33
C TRP A 481 15.86 0.13 -1.00
N CYS A 482 15.00 1.14 -1.00
CA CYS A 482 13.57 0.97 -0.87
C CYS A 482 12.79 1.81 -1.87
N ALA A 483 11.62 1.32 -2.26
CA ALA A 483 10.66 2.00 -3.11
C ALA A 483 9.30 1.99 -2.42
N LEU A 484 8.83 3.15 -1.97
CA LEU A 484 7.47 3.32 -1.46
C LEU A 484 6.56 3.70 -2.63
N HIS A 485 5.45 2.99 -2.82
CA HIS A 485 4.45 3.30 -3.84
C HIS A 485 3.07 2.68 -3.55
N GLY A 486 2.02 3.16 -4.21
CA GLY A 486 0.71 2.52 -4.20
C GLY A 486 0.63 1.29 -5.11
N PHE A 487 -0.34 0.42 -4.89
CA PHE A 487 -0.63 -0.75 -5.74
C PHE A 487 -2.00 -0.64 -6.40
N GLY A 488 -2.03 -0.75 -7.73
CA GLY A 488 -3.26 -0.64 -8.51
C GLY A 488 -3.74 0.80 -8.70
N PHE A 489 -5.04 0.93 -8.94
CA PHE A 489 -5.72 2.19 -9.25
C PHE A 489 -6.98 2.34 -8.36
N GLY A 490 -7.38 3.57 -8.04
CA GLY A 490 -8.52 3.83 -7.17
C GLY A 490 -8.13 3.83 -5.69
N PRO A 491 -8.81 3.06 -4.80
CA PRO A 491 -8.51 2.98 -3.37
C PRO A 491 -7.25 2.15 -3.10
N ALA A 492 -6.13 2.57 -3.69
CA ALA A 492 -4.88 1.83 -3.70
C ALA A 492 -4.28 1.70 -2.28
N PRO A 493 -3.94 0.48 -1.84
CA PRO A 493 -3.09 0.32 -0.67
C PRO A 493 -1.65 0.77 -1.00
N LEU A 494 -0.92 1.14 0.04
CA LEU A 494 0.47 1.57 -0.04
C LEU A 494 1.38 0.44 0.40
N GLY A 495 2.51 0.29 -0.29
CA GLY A 495 3.48 -0.75 0.00
C GLY A 495 4.91 -0.35 -0.33
N ILE A 496 5.82 -1.24 0.03
CA ILE A 496 7.24 -1.07 -0.14
C ILE A 496 7.87 -2.25 -0.89
N ARG A 497 8.89 -1.94 -1.69
CA ARG A 497 9.87 -2.92 -2.19
C ARG A 497 11.23 -2.58 -1.64
N THR A 498 12.08 -3.59 -1.47
CA THR A 498 13.46 -3.40 -1.02
C THR A 498 14.44 -4.14 -1.92
N ALA A 499 15.68 -3.67 -1.97
CA ALA A 499 16.78 -4.32 -2.67
C ALA A 499 18.11 -4.10 -1.93
N PRO A 500 19.07 -5.03 -2.04
CA PRO A 500 20.42 -4.83 -1.51
C PRO A 500 21.19 -3.78 -2.34
N GLU A 501 20.93 -3.71 -3.65
CA GLU A 501 21.55 -2.76 -4.56
C GLU A 501 20.50 -2.03 -5.39
N LEU A 502 20.86 -0.86 -5.95
CA LEU A 502 19.95 -0.03 -6.73
C LEU A 502 19.37 -0.78 -7.94
N THR A 503 20.21 -1.60 -8.59
CA THR A 503 19.86 -2.42 -9.75
C THR A 503 19.16 -3.74 -9.39
N GLY A 504 18.95 -4.01 -8.10
CA GLY A 504 18.25 -5.19 -7.59
C GLY A 504 19.17 -6.22 -6.93
N PRO A 505 18.70 -7.47 -6.75
CA PRO A 505 17.33 -7.90 -7.03
C PRO A 505 16.32 -7.19 -6.11
N TRP A 506 15.23 -6.69 -6.71
CA TRP A 506 14.15 -6.04 -5.97
C TRP A 506 13.14 -7.07 -5.47
N SER A 507 12.66 -6.88 -4.24
CA SER A 507 11.64 -7.74 -3.63
C SER A 507 10.29 -7.60 -4.34
N SER A 508 9.42 -8.59 -4.12
CA SER A 508 7.98 -8.40 -4.33
C SER A 508 7.45 -7.23 -3.47
N LEU A 509 6.32 -6.64 -3.87
CA LEU A 509 5.68 -5.58 -3.10
C LEU A 509 5.13 -6.12 -1.78
N GLN A 510 5.55 -5.51 -0.68
CA GLN A 510 5.00 -5.73 0.65
C GLN A 510 4.01 -4.59 0.96
N LEU A 511 2.73 -4.91 1.11
CA LEU A 511 1.70 -3.91 1.42
C LEU A 511 1.75 -3.60 2.91
N LEU A 512 1.79 -2.31 3.24
CA LEU A 512 2.03 -1.82 4.60
C LEU A 512 0.87 -1.05 5.19
N HIS A 513 0.12 -0.32 4.36
CA HIS A 513 -0.92 0.57 4.84
C HIS A 513 -2.07 0.68 3.84
N ARG A 514 -3.29 0.69 4.35
CA ARG A 514 -4.48 1.06 3.59
C ARG A 514 -5.01 2.37 4.15
N PRO A 515 -4.89 3.49 3.41
CA PRO A 515 -5.41 4.77 3.88
C PRO A 515 -6.90 4.72 4.19
N ALA A 516 -7.33 5.42 5.23
CA ALA A 516 -8.74 5.42 5.65
C ALA A 516 -9.67 5.98 4.57
N GLU A 517 -9.17 6.87 3.71
CA GLU A 517 -9.91 7.42 2.56
C GLU A 517 -10.32 6.33 1.55
N ALA A 518 -9.69 5.16 1.57
CA ALA A 518 -10.03 4.02 0.70
C ALA A 518 -11.48 3.53 0.87
N ALA A 519 -12.17 3.88 1.96
CA ALA A 519 -13.57 3.56 2.20
C ALA A 519 -14.54 4.50 1.45
N ARG A 520 -14.05 5.60 0.87
CA ARG A 520 -14.87 6.59 0.16
C ARG A 520 -15.16 6.13 -1.26
N ALA A 521 -16.36 6.42 -1.75
CA ALA A 521 -16.72 6.14 -3.14
C ALA A 521 -15.86 6.98 -4.09
N GLN A 522 -15.49 6.39 -5.24
CA GLN A 522 -14.76 7.07 -6.32
C GLN A 522 -13.41 7.69 -5.93
N ILE A 523 -12.79 7.18 -4.86
CA ILE A 523 -11.49 7.68 -4.36
C ILE A 523 -10.32 7.18 -5.23
N LEU A 524 -9.33 8.04 -5.42
CA LEU A 524 -8.00 7.71 -5.93
C LEU A 524 -6.97 7.95 -4.82
N ILE A 525 -6.07 7.00 -4.61
CA ILE A 525 -4.91 7.11 -3.70
C ILE A 525 -3.65 6.88 -4.53
N TYR A 526 -2.73 7.85 -4.49
CA TYR A 526 -1.53 7.87 -5.33
C TYR A 526 -0.44 8.75 -4.71
N ALA A 527 0.66 8.95 -5.45
CA ALA A 527 1.79 9.79 -5.07
C ALA A 527 2.37 9.43 -3.70
N ALA A 528 2.46 8.13 -3.40
CA ALA A 528 3.14 7.68 -2.20
C ALA A 528 4.65 7.89 -2.37
N LYS A 529 5.24 8.82 -1.61
CA LYS A 529 6.62 9.28 -1.74
C LYS A 529 7.31 9.35 -0.39
N VAL A 530 8.63 9.22 -0.38
CA VAL A 530 9.45 9.41 0.83
C VAL A 530 10.22 10.72 0.75
N HIS A 531 10.48 11.32 1.90
CA HIS A 531 11.05 12.65 2.03
C HIS A 531 12.24 12.63 3.01
N PRO A 532 13.41 12.14 2.57
CA PRO A 532 14.56 11.95 3.45
C PRO A 532 15.15 13.26 4.00
N ALA A 533 14.83 14.38 3.39
CA ALA A 533 15.23 15.70 3.85
C ALA A 533 14.50 16.16 5.12
N LEU A 534 13.40 15.50 5.50
CA LEU A 534 12.62 15.81 6.69
C LEU A 534 13.13 15.00 7.89
N ALA A 535 13.13 15.65 9.06
CA ALA A 535 13.41 14.97 10.31
C ALA A 535 12.21 14.09 10.70
N CYS A 536 12.46 12.81 10.89
CA CYS A 536 11.48 11.83 11.34
C CYS A 536 12.14 10.89 12.34
N GLU A 537 11.71 10.94 13.59
CA GLU A 537 12.31 10.13 14.65
C GLU A 537 12.07 8.63 14.40
N GLY A 538 13.17 7.86 14.34
CA GLY A 538 13.13 6.41 14.15
C GLY A 538 12.62 5.96 12.78
N GLY A 539 12.63 6.81 11.75
CA GLY A 539 12.15 6.46 10.42
C GLY A 539 12.43 7.52 9.36
N VAL A 540 11.68 7.45 8.26
CA VAL A 540 11.70 8.41 7.15
C VAL A 540 10.30 8.96 6.97
N ALA A 541 10.19 10.28 6.78
CA ALA A 541 8.89 10.89 6.49
C ALA A 541 8.42 10.44 5.10
N ALA A 542 7.13 10.18 4.97
CA ALA A 542 6.50 9.84 3.71
C ALA A 542 5.19 10.62 3.56
N THR A 543 4.70 10.75 2.33
CA THR A 543 3.35 11.25 2.07
C THR A 543 2.61 10.39 1.06
N TYR A 544 1.29 10.51 1.02
CA TYR A 544 0.44 10.10 -0.09
C TYR A 544 -0.62 11.18 -0.34
N VAL A 545 -1.31 11.11 -1.47
CA VAL A 545 -2.45 11.99 -1.78
C VAL A 545 -3.71 11.15 -1.99
N ALA A 546 -4.83 11.63 -1.44
CA ALA A 546 -6.16 11.10 -1.70
C ALA A 546 -6.99 12.11 -2.51
N ASN A 547 -7.58 11.68 -3.61
CA ASN A 547 -8.39 12.48 -4.55
C ASN A 547 -9.72 11.78 -4.84
N SER A 548 -10.66 12.45 -5.50
CA SER A 548 -11.96 11.92 -5.91
C SER A 548 -12.13 12.08 -7.42
N LEU A 549 -12.63 11.04 -8.11
CA LEU A 549 -13.08 11.13 -9.50
C LEU A 549 -14.35 11.99 -9.66
N ASP A 550 -15.10 12.18 -8.58
CA ASP A 550 -16.17 13.18 -8.52
C ASP A 550 -15.57 14.53 -8.13
N PHE A 551 -15.48 15.43 -9.11
CA PHE A 551 -14.95 16.78 -8.92
C PHE A 551 -15.81 17.63 -7.96
N GLY A 552 -17.12 17.42 -7.93
CA GLY A 552 -18.02 18.11 -6.99
C GLY A 552 -17.71 17.70 -5.54
N ALA A 553 -17.51 16.40 -5.30
CA ALA A 553 -17.06 15.89 -4.01
C ALA A 553 -15.66 16.40 -3.63
N LEU A 554 -14.73 16.46 -4.58
CA LEU A 554 -13.38 17.00 -4.38
C LEU A 554 -13.39 18.47 -3.93
N VAL A 555 -14.24 19.28 -4.55
CA VAL A 555 -14.42 20.70 -4.22
C VAL A 555 -15.15 20.88 -2.88
N ALA A 556 -16.07 20.00 -2.53
CA ALA A 556 -16.85 20.09 -1.29
C ALA A 556 -16.09 19.60 -0.05
N ASP A 557 -15.18 18.63 -0.19
CA ASP A 557 -14.49 17.98 0.93
C ASP A 557 -13.04 18.45 1.09
N GLU A 558 -12.83 19.36 2.04
CA GLU A 558 -11.53 19.92 2.42
C GLU A 558 -10.62 18.92 3.18
N GLY A 559 -11.09 17.69 3.42
CA GLY A 559 -10.33 16.58 3.96
C GLY A 559 -9.55 15.77 2.90
N LEU A 560 -9.89 15.93 1.62
CA LEU A 560 -9.20 15.33 0.47
C LEU A 560 -8.19 16.30 -0.14
N TYR A 561 -7.35 15.83 -1.06
CA TYR A 561 -6.47 16.62 -1.94
C TYR A 561 -5.46 17.51 -1.22
N PHE A 562 -5.07 17.10 -0.02
CA PHE A 562 -3.85 17.54 0.65
C PHE A 562 -2.94 16.31 0.77
N PRO A 563 -1.61 16.47 0.65
CA PRO A 563 -0.72 15.37 0.99
C PRO A 563 -0.87 15.03 2.48
N ARG A 564 -0.82 13.74 2.79
CA ARG A 564 -1.00 13.18 4.13
C ARG A 564 0.30 12.53 4.59
N PHE A 565 0.81 12.93 5.75
CA PHE A 565 2.05 12.41 6.27
C PHE A 565 1.89 11.00 6.84
N LEU A 566 2.91 10.20 6.57
CA LEU A 566 3.14 8.89 7.13
C LEU A 566 4.57 8.84 7.69
N ARG A 567 4.81 7.94 8.63
CA ARG A 567 6.14 7.54 9.10
C ARG A 567 6.46 6.16 8.55
N LEU A 568 7.50 6.07 7.74
CA LEU A 568 8.05 4.81 7.29
C LEU A 568 9.18 4.37 8.24
N ARG A 569 9.02 3.21 8.86
CA ARG A 569 10.05 2.59 9.71
C ARG A 569 10.48 1.30 9.05
N LEU A 570 11.75 1.14 8.69
CA LEU A 570 12.24 -0.02 7.92
C LEU A 570 12.74 -1.20 8.77
N GLY A 571 12.64 -1.09 10.10
CA GLY A 571 13.25 -2.02 11.05
C GLY A 571 14.78 -1.87 11.17
N PRO A 572 15.39 -2.24 12.32
CA PRO A 572 16.83 -2.45 12.40
C PRO A 572 17.28 -3.60 11.48
N ARG A 573 18.57 -3.59 11.12
CA ARG A 573 19.18 -4.64 10.29
C ARG A 573 19.59 -5.85 11.08
#